data_AF-A0A2D5FGM2-F1
#
_entry.id   AF-A0A2D5FGM2-F1
#
_cell.length_a   1.000
_cell.length_b   1.000
_cell.length_c   1.000
_cell.angle_alpha   90.00
_cell.angle_beta   90.00
_cell.angle_gamma   90.00
#
_symmetry.space_group_name_H-M   'P 1'
#
loop_
_entity.id
_entity.type
_entity.pdbx_description
1 polymer ?
#
loop_
_entity_poly.entity_id
_entity_poly.type
_entity_poly.pdbx_seq_one_letter_code
_entity_poly.pdbx_strand_id
1 'polypeptide(L)'
;MTLVKKLDLSIYPTPLEIKNLFYLDSAGELRWKTDHLRNKAGDNVTFYLEKDRSLRLRYWSKKSRKFHLISGAIIVWVLIKGELPSERGIFALNGDNTDLSFANWAEQDVSPVKIDASNIKEFVYYDQQTGTFKWQFRRPRNSNDRSFLNKNAGKPVCVRYHDGYQTFKICNKDRKAHRWAWLYVFGELPAEGLVIDHIDRNPANNSINNLRVVTQAENARNTSKYKPKIKKGKTPIKQPYPYGAEVRAAFYYDAVRGELHWRKREEVTKSDKKHNKQYTGERAGRYTKGQPVLVRFKSRRYTAQELIWSYEGRPKPDHGLICKNGDKHDLRIDNWLAACPSEDYFQSEKDPIKKQAVLKELIHYDPHTGIFTLRQRNLKRKGDAGLNTRLTKAEPGGFRRNRYHYCTVLGKDYHSSHLAWLYCYGVWPPATGLEIDHINLNSLDNRIANLRLVSHAQNMANQPLMKSNNSGFAGVIKDSQHEGKWRAYLSGKTIGTFHTKEEAIKARKHAENKSKRFG
;
A
#
# COMPACT_ATOMS: atom_id res chain seq x y z
N MET A 1 18.80 25.59 14.71
CA MET A 1 18.51 25.74 16.16
C MET A 1 17.16 25.13 16.48
N THR A 2 17.12 23.91 17.03
CA THR A 2 15.84 23.32 17.49
C THR A 2 15.59 23.84 18.90
N LEU A 3 14.59 24.72 19.07
CA LEU A 3 14.10 25.19 20.37
C LEU A 3 13.82 23.97 21.27
N VAL A 4 14.64 23.80 22.31
CA VAL A 4 14.33 22.95 23.45
C VAL A 4 13.05 23.52 24.05
N LYS A 5 12.02 22.69 24.28
CA LYS A 5 10.92 23.10 25.15
C LYS A 5 11.52 23.25 26.54
N LYS A 6 11.89 24.49 26.89
CA LYS A 6 12.26 24.87 28.25
C LYS A 6 11.19 24.36 29.19
N LEU A 7 11.59 23.86 30.36
CA LEU A 7 10.63 23.54 31.41
C LEU A 7 9.88 24.84 31.74
N ASP A 8 8.60 24.89 31.40
CA ASP A 8 7.78 26.06 31.72
C ASP A 8 7.58 26.07 33.24
N LEU A 9 8.36 26.88 33.95
CA LEU A 9 8.29 26.97 35.40
C LEU A 9 7.01 27.69 35.86
N SER A 10 6.32 28.42 34.97
CA SER A 10 5.13 29.20 35.31
C SER A 10 3.90 28.36 35.64
N ILE A 11 3.88 27.08 35.23
CA ILE A 11 2.79 26.14 35.55
C ILE A 11 2.96 25.50 36.93
N TYR A 12 4.12 25.66 37.58
CA TYR A 12 4.39 25.07 38.88
C TYR A 12 4.04 26.06 40.01
N PRO A 13 3.59 25.55 41.17
CA PRO A 13 3.44 26.36 42.36
C PRO A 13 4.78 26.93 42.80
N THR A 14 4.75 28.07 43.47
CA THR A 14 5.97 28.71 43.98
C THR A 14 6.66 27.83 45.03
N PRO A 15 7.99 27.94 45.22
CA PRO A 15 8.70 27.22 46.28
C PRO A 15 8.05 27.38 47.66
N LEU A 16 7.57 28.60 47.95
CA LEU A 16 6.88 28.90 49.21
C LEU A 16 5.54 28.14 49.34
N GLU A 17 4.74 28.08 48.27
CA GLU A 17 3.49 27.32 48.26
C GLU A 17 3.75 25.82 48.48
N ILE A 18 4.81 25.26 47.88
CA ILE A 18 5.19 23.85 48.08
C ILE A 18 5.65 23.61 49.53
N LYS A 19 6.52 24.46 50.07
CA LYS A 19 7.01 24.36 51.46
C LYS A 19 5.91 24.56 52.51
N ASN A 20 4.83 25.27 52.16
CA ASN A 20 3.67 25.43 53.02
C ASN A 20 2.75 24.20 53.00
N LEU A 21 2.78 23.40 51.94
CA LEU A 21 1.92 22.23 51.78
C LEU A 21 2.57 20.93 52.23
N PHE A 22 3.90 20.81 52.09
CA PHE A 22 4.61 19.54 52.26
C PHE A 22 5.79 19.67 53.23
N TYR A 23 6.16 18.55 53.84
CA TYR A 23 7.42 18.36 54.55
C TYR A 23 7.91 16.93 54.42
N LEU A 24 9.19 16.71 54.71
CA LEU A 24 9.77 15.38 54.93
C LEU A 24 9.82 15.15 56.44
N ASP A 25 9.31 14.00 56.90
CA ASP A 25 9.41 13.61 58.31
C ASP A 25 10.84 13.13 58.67
N SER A 26 11.05 12.71 59.93
CA SER A 26 12.34 12.22 60.40
C SER A 26 12.81 10.93 59.71
N ALA A 27 11.91 10.18 59.08
CA ALA A 27 12.23 9.01 58.27
C ALA A 27 12.47 9.36 56.78
N GLY A 28 12.31 10.63 56.40
CA GLY A 28 12.43 11.09 55.02
C GLY A 28 11.19 10.80 54.17
N GLU A 29 10.05 10.45 54.77
CA GLU A 29 8.80 10.26 54.05
C GLU A 29 8.07 11.58 53.83
N LEU A 30 7.39 11.72 52.68
CA LEU A 30 6.68 12.93 52.32
C LEU A 30 5.29 12.99 52.98
N ARG A 31 5.03 14.09 53.70
CA ARG A 31 3.82 14.33 54.49
C ARG A 31 3.14 15.65 54.13
N TRP A 32 1.84 15.76 54.44
CA TRP A 32 1.06 17.02 54.35
C TRP A 32 1.23 17.89 55.60
N LYS A 33 1.52 19.19 55.42
CA LYS A 33 1.50 20.19 56.52
C LYS A 33 0.10 20.71 56.86
N THR A 34 -0.85 20.58 55.94
CA THR A 34 -2.16 21.27 56.01
C THR A 34 -3.29 20.35 55.64
N ASP A 35 -4.50 20.60 56.17
CA ASP A 35 -5.76 19.90 55.85
C ASP A 35 -6.31 20.19 54.43
N HIS A 36 -5.45 20.43 53.43
CA HIS A 36 -5.83 20.88 52.08
C HIS A 36 -6.36 19.78 51.16
N LEU A 37 -6.41 18.54 51.65
CA LEU A 37 -7.19 17.44 51.10
C LEU A 37 -7.92 16.80 52.28
N ARG A 38 -8.96 16.00 52.03
CA ARG A 38 -9.79 15.34 53.06
C ARG A 38 -9.06 14.37 54.02
N ASN A 39 -7.74 14.47 54.12
CA ASN A 39 -6.85 13.62 54.90
C ASN A 39 -6.31 14.46 56.06
N LYS A 40 -6.13 13.84 57.23
CA LYS A 40 -5.73 14.55 58.45
C LYS A 40 -4.26 14.99 58.29
N ALA A 41 -3.89 16.13 58.85
CA ALA A 41 -2.49 16.54 58.97
C ALA A 41 -1.65 15.37 59.55
N GLY A 42 -0.54 15.01 58.87
CA GLY A 42 0.33 13.88 59.24
C GLY A 42 0.16 12.61 58.40
N ASP A 43 -0.84 12.54 57.53
CA ASP A 43 -0.99 11.40 56.60
C ASP A 43 0.03 11.42 55.45
N ASN A 44 0.34 10.24 54.91
CA ASN A 44 1.22 10.05 53.75
C ASN A 44 0.64 10.70 52.48
N VAL A 45 1.51 11.33 51.70
CA VAL A 45 1.14 11.86 50.37
C VAL A 45 0.94 10.69 49.41
N THR A 46 -0.27 10.54 48.87
CA THR A 46 -0.56 9.51 47.86
C THR A 46 -0.29 10.05 46.45
N PHE A 47 0.66 9.43 45.76
CA PHE A 47 0.94 9.69 44.36
C PHE A 47 0.20 8.70 43.47
N TYR A 48 -0.11 9.12 42.25
CA TYR A 48 -0.51 8.19 41.19
C TYR A 48 0.57 8.12 40.12
N LEU A 49 0.62 6.97 39.44
CA LEU A 49 1.59 6.69 38.39
C LEU A 49 1.05 7.18 37.05
N GLU A 50 1.78 8.08 36.38
CA GLU A 50 1.46 8.50 35.02
C GLU A 50 2.00 7.56 33.94
N LYS A 51 1.63 7.79 32.67
CA LYS A 51 2.02 6.92 31.55
C LYS A 51 3.54 6.84 31.36
N ASP A 52 4.26 7.87 31.79
CA ASP A 52 5.73 7.96 31.77
C ASP A 52 6.40 7.34 33.02
N ARG A 53 5.61 6.73 33.91
CA ARG A 53 6.04 6.18 35.22
C ARG A 53 6.59 7.21 36.20
N SER A 54 6.27 8.49 36.04
CA SER A 54 6.53 9.50 37.06
C SER A 54 5.45 9.47 38.15
N LEU A 55 5.85 9.64 39.40
CA LEU A 55 4.91 9.85 40.51
C LEU A 55 4.39 11.29 40.46
N ARG A 56 3.07 11.42 40.35
CA ARG A 56 2.38 12.70 40.24
C ARG A 56 1.33 12.86 41.32
N LEU A 57 1.20 14.09 41.79
CA LEU A 57 0.21 14.47 42.79
C LEU A 57 -0.71 15.54 42.21
N ARG A 58 -2.01 15.29 42.34
CA ARG A 58 -3.05 16.28 42.04
C ARG A 58 -3.54 16.89 43.35
N TYR A 59 -3.46 18.20 43.48
CA TYR A 59 -3.93 18.90 44.68
C TYR A 59 -4.74 20.15 44.33
N TRP A 60 -5.59 20.60 45.25
CA TRP A 60 -6.41 21.80 45.07
C TRP A 60 -5.72 23.03 45.67
N SER A 61 -5.50 24.09 44.89
CA SER A 61 -4.98 25.36 45.42
C SER A 61 -6.12 26.30 45.80
N LYS A 62 -6.15 26.74 47.06
CA LYS A 62 -7.12 27.76 47.54
C LYS A 62 -6.92 29.10 46.84
N LYS A 63 -5.67 29.52 46.61
CA LYS A 63 -5.31 30.80 45.99
C LYS A 63 -5.77 30.89 44.54
N SER A 64 -5.55 29.84 43.75
CA SER A 64 -5.94 29.83 42.34
C SER A 64 -7.33 29.23 42.08
N ARG A 65 -7.97 28.65 43.11
CA ARG A 65 -9.24 27.89 43.02
C ARG A 65 -9.26 26.86 41.88
N LYS A 66 -8.14 26.15 41.68
CA LYS A 66 -7.96 25.14 40.62
C LYS A 66 -7.15 23.96 41.13
N PHE A 67 -7.31 22.81 40.46
CA PHE A 67 -6.42 21.67 40.65
C PHE A 67 -5.09 21.90 39.93
N HIS A 68 -4.00 21.60 40.62
CA HIS A 68 -2.64 21.60 40.09
C HIS A 68 -2.11 20.17 40.05
N LEU A 69 -1.24 19.93 39.07
CA LEU A 69 -0.53 18.67 38.92
C LEU A 69 0.96 18.93 39.11
N ILE A 70 1.56 18.26 40.09
CA ILE A 70 2.98 18.44 40.40
C ILE A 70 3.71 17.09 40.46
N SER A 71 4.97 17.08 40.04
CA SER A 71 5.85 15.90 40.13
C SER A 71 6.34 15.71 41.56
N GLY A 72 6.32 14.46 42.05
CA GLY A 72 6.92 14.13 43.34
C GLY A 72 8.39 14.55 43.43
N ALA A 73 9.13 14.38 42.34
CA ALA A 73 10.53 14.80 42.24
C ALA A 73 10.72 16.31 42.46
N ILE A 74 9.80 17.13 41.94
CA ILE A 74 9.86 18.60 42.10
C ILE A 74 9.52 18.99 43.55
N ILE A 75 8.58 18.29 44.19
CA ILE A 75 8.27 18.52 45.60
C ILE A 75 9.52 18.25 46.45
N VAL A 76 10.13 17.07 46.30
CA VAL A 76 11.34 16.70 47.06
C VAL A 76 12.48 17.68 46.79
N TRP A 77 12.68 18.06 45.52
CA TRP A 77 13.70 19.04 45.14
C TRP A 77 13.52 20.37 45.88
N VAL A 78 12.33 20.94 45.84
CA VAL A 78 12.02 22.23 46.46
C VAL A 78 12.12 22.18 47.98
N LEU A 79 11.72 21.07 48.61
CA LEU A 79 11.82 20.91 50.06
C LEU A 79 13.27 20.90 50.53
N ILE A 80 14.20 20.40 49.71
CA ILE A 80 15.62 20.23 50.10
C ILE A 80 16.49 21.37 49.61
N LYS A 81 16.37 21.75 48.33
CA LYS A 81 17.17 22.83 47.71
C LYS A 81 16.58 24.21 47.96
N GLY A 82 15.31 24.27 48.30
CA GLY A 82 14.65 25.50 48.67
C GLY A 82 14.13 26.36 47.51
N GLU A 83 14.43 25.96 46.27
CA GLU A 83 14.11 26.65 45.03
C GLU A 83 13.53 25.69 43.98
N LEU A 84 12.87 26.23 42.95
CA LEU A 84 12.47 25.43 41.79
C LEU A 84 13.72 25.02 41.02
N PRO A 85 13.71 23.84 40.36
CA PRO A 85 14.82 23.47 39.49
C PRO A 85 14.95 24.47 38.34
N SER A 86 16.16 24.64 37.82
CA SER A 86 16.42 25.49 36.66
C SER A 86 15.61 25.01 35.44
N GLU A 87 15.58 25.83 34.37
CA GLU A 87 14.94 25.45 33.10
C GLU A 87 15.53 24.15 32.48
N ARG A 88 16.67 23.68 32.99
CA ARG A 88 17.33 22.40 32.66
C ARG A 88 16.55 21.18 33.19
N GLY A 89 15.73 21.33 34.23
CA GLY A 89 14.98 20.23 34.83
C GLY A 89 15.84 19.26 35.64
N ILE A 90 15.17 18.29 36.27
CA ILE A 90 15.76 17.32 37.21
C ILE A 90 15.51 15.88 36.75
N PHE A 91 16.48 15.00 37.00
CA PHE A 91 16.45 13.61 36.54
C PHE A 91 16.87 12.63 37.63
N ALA A 92 16.30 11.42 37.57
CA ALA A 92 16.64 10.31 38.47
C ALA A 92 18.01 9.73 38.08
N LEU A 93 18.99 9.81 38.98
CA LEU A 93 20.35 9.30 38.85
C LEU A 93 20.38 7.78 38.78
N ASN A 94 19.56 7.11 39.57
CA ASN A 94 19.38 5.66 39.49
C ASN A 94 18.43 5.27 38.35
N GLY A 95 17.77 6.24 37.70
CA GLY A 95 16.83 6.09 36.59
C GLY A 95 15.47 5.48 36.96
N ASP A 96 15.14 5.43 38.25
CA ASP A 96 13.82 5.10 38.79
C ASP A 96 13.09 6.39 39.19
N ASN A 97 12.09 6.77 38.40
CA ASN A 97 11.29 7.97 38.63
C ASN A 97 10.23 7.79 39.74
N THR A 98 10.18 6.61 40.36
CA THR A 98 9.34 6.33 41.53
C THR A 98 10.10 6.45 42.84
N ASP A 99 11.44 6.47 42.79
CA ASP A 99 12.28 6.69 43.95
C ASP A 99 12.44 8.19 44.23
N LEU A 100 11.71 8.66 45.25
CA LEU A 100 11.73 10.05 45.71
C LEU A 100 12.86 10.35 46.70
N SER A 101 13.84 9.45 46.88
CA SER A 101 15.00 9.72 47.72
C SER A 101 15.81 10.91 47.18
N PHE A 102 16.31 11.76 48.09
CA PHE A 102 17.04 12.96 47.71
C PHE A 102 18.26 12.68 46.83
N ALA A 103 19.05 11.67 47.20
CA ALA A 103 20.26 11.27 46.51
C ALA A 103 20.01 10.80 45.07
N ASN A 104 18.75 10.58 44.69
CA ASN A 104 18.38 10.18 43.36
C ASN A 104 18.22 11.35 42.38
N TRP A 105 18.20 12.63 42.79
CA TRP A 105 17.86 13.72 41.86
C TRP A 105 19.03 14.67 41.60
N ALA A 106 19.30 14.96 40.33
CA ALA A 106 20.29 15.95 39.90
C ALA A 106 19.76 16.82 38.75
N GLU A 107 20.24 18.06 38.66
CA GLU A 107 20.05 18.88 37.45
C GLU A 107 20.96 18.37 36.33
N GLN A 108 20.41 18.25 35.14
CA GLN A 108 21.20 17.89 33.95
C GLN A 108 20.73 18.72 32.76
N ASP A 109 21.65 19.21 31.94
CA ASP A 109 21.28 19.86 30.68
C ASP A 109 20.48 18.89 29.80
N VAL A 110 19.26 19.28 29.43
CA VAL A 110 18.43 18.56 28.45
C VAL A 110 18.97 18.79 27.03
N SER A 111 20.22 18.43 26.78
CA SER A 111 20.66 18.21 25.42
C SER A 111 20.06 16.88 24.97
N PRO A 112 19.06 16.84 24.07
CA PRO A 112 18.57 15.57 23.56
C PRO A 112 19.78 14.82 23.00
N VAL A 113 19.94 13.54 23.36
CA VAL A 113 21.03 12.70 22.85
C VAL A 113 21.16 12.95 21.34
N LYS A 114 22.25 13.62 20.95
CA LYS A 114 22.50 13.94 19.56
C LYS A 114 22.87 12.62 18.92
N ILE A 115 21.94 12.09 18.15
CA ILE A 115 22.21 10.87 17.40
C ILE A 115 22.89 11.28 16.10
N ASP A 116 24.13 10.87 15.98
CA ASP A 116 24.99 11.05 14.83
C ASP A 116 25.66 9.71 14.51
N ALA A 117 26.60 9.70 13.58
CA ALA A 117 27.23 8.48 13.15
C ALA A 117 28.02 7.75 14.26
N SER A 118 28.47 8.47 15.28
CA SER A 118 29.28 7.88 16.35
C SER A 118 28.46 6.92 17.22
N ASN A 119 27.15 7.17 17.35
CA ASN A 119 26.28 6.45 18.28
C ASN A 119 25.03 5.85 17.62
N ILE A 120 24.75 6.08 16.33
CA ILE A 120 23.56 5.54 15.63
C ILE A 120 23.41 4.03 15.75
N LYS A 121 24.53 3.30 15.70
CA LYS A 121 24.59 1.83 15.82
C LYS A 121 24.16 1.33 17.19
N GLU A 122 24.22 2.17 18.23
CA GLU A 122 23.75 1.81 19.57
C GLU A 122 22.22 1.72 19.65
N PHE A 123 21.50 2.45 18.80
CA PHE A 123 20.04 2.53 18.83
C PHE A 123 19.37 1.55 17.87
N VAL A 124 19.91 1.41 16.67
CA VAL A 124 19.30 0.64 15.58
C VAL A 124 20.31 -0.21 14.85
N TYR A 125 19.85 -1.35 14.36
CA TYR A 125 20.51 -2.14 13.33
C TYR A 125 19.81 -1.83 12.01
N TYR A 126 20.60 -1.59 10.97
CA TYR A 126 20.09 -1.33 9.63
C TYR A 126 20.60 -2.42 8.68
N ASP A 127 19.67 -3.08 8.01
CA ASP A 127 19.97 -4.04 6.95
C ASP A 127 20.07 -3.30 5.62
N GLN A 128 21.30 -3.21 5.10
CA GLN A 128 21.62 -2.47 3.89
C GLN A 128 20.93 -3.02 2.63
N GLN A 129 20.65 -4.33 2.57
CA GLN A 129 20.03 -4.95 1.40
C GLN A 129 18.52 -4.72 1.40
N THR A 130 17.87 -4.95 2.54
CA THR A 130 16.40 -4.83 2.64
C THR A 130 15.92 -3.41 2.91
N GLY A 131 16.79 -2.52 3.37
CA GLY A 131 16.42 -1.16 3.75
C GLY A 131 15.66 -1.06 5.08
N THR A 132 15.67 -2.13 5.88
CA THR A 132 14.87 -2.23 7.11
C THR A 132 15.68 -1.95 8.36
N PHE A 133 15.02 -1.40 9.38
CA PHE A 133 15.62 -1.10 10.68
C PHE A 133 15.07 -2.04 11.75
N LYS A 134 15.92 -2.45 12.68
CA LYS A 134 15.56 -3.18 13.91
C LYS A 134 16.15 -2.43 15.11
N TRP A 135 15.51 -2.51 16.27
CA TRP A 135 16.07 -1.92 17.49
C TRP A 135 17.27 -2.73 17.98
N GLN A 136 18.41 -2.07 18.27
CA GLN A 136 19.57 -2.74 18.87
C GLN A 136 19.52 -2.75 20.39
N PHE A 137 20.10 -3.82 20.94
CA PHE A 137 20.19 -4.08 22.38
C PHE A 137 21.50 -3.48 22.93
N ARG A 138 21.62 -2.16 23.00
CA ARG A 138 22.63 -1.53 23.86
C ARG A 138 22.08 -0.28 24.54
N ARG A 139 22.47 -0.13 25.82
CA ARG A 139 22.13 1.00 26.68
C ARG A 139 22.72 2.28 26.07
N PRO A 140 21.93 3.28 25.63
CA PRO A 140 22.50 4.59 25.37
C PRO A 140 22.89 5.19 26.71
N ARG A 141 24.14 5.68 26.85
CA ARG A 141 24.68 6.20 28.12
C ARG A 141 23.82 7.27 28.79
N ASN A 142 22.99 8.00 28.03
CA ASN A 142 22.30 9.22 28.49
C ASN A 142 20.79 9.26 28.10
N SER A 143 20.09 8.12 28.03
CA SER A 143 18.66 8.07 27.63
C SER A 143 17.76 7.62 28.78
N ASN A 144 16.79 8.47 29.17
CA ASN A 144 15.71 8.13 30.10
C ASN A 144 14.69 7.13 29.55
N ASP A 145 14.83 6.70 28.29
CA ASP A 145 13.89 5.82 27.61
C ASP A 145 14.19 4.33 27.91
N ARG A 146 14.32 4.02 29.21
CA ARG A 146 14.68 2.69 29.75
C ARG A 146 13.70 1.58 29.35
N SER A 147 12.44 1.91 29.08
CA SER A 147 11.38 0.90 28.90
C SER A 147 11.09 0.54 27.44
N PHE A 148 11.34 1.45 26.49
CA PHE A 148 10.94 1.28 25.10
C PHE A 148 11.94 0.44 24.29
N LEU A 149 13.24 0.74 24.39
CA LEU A 149 14.28 0.00 23.66
C LEU A 149 14.42 -1.43 24.20
N ASN A 150 14.40 -1.61 25.52
CA ASN A 150 14.50 -2.93 26.15
C ASN A 150 13.31 -3.86 25.79
N LYS A 151 12.09 -3.34 25.64
CA LYS A 151 10.91 -4.14 25.23
C LYS A 151 10.86 -4.45 23.73
N ASN A 152 11.55 -3.67 22.91
CA ASN A 152 11.46 -3.73 21.46
C ASN A 152 12.76 -4.18 20.79
N ALA A 153 13.80 -4.47 21.55
CA ALA A 153 15.08 -4.93 21.01
C ALA A 153 14.90 -6.17 20.13
N GLY A 154 15.59 -6.17 18.98
CA GLY A 154 15.45 -7.18 17.93
C GLY A 154 14.18 -7.06 17.08
N LYS A 155 13.14 -6.34 17.52
CA LYS A 155 11.93 -6.14 16.73
C LYS A 155 12.15 -5.12 15.61
N PRO A 156 11.47 -5.28 14.46
CA PRO A 156 11.49 -4.27 13.41
C PRO A 156 10.97 -2.92 13.93
N VAL A 157 11.62 -1.84 13.50
CA VAL A 157 11.20 -0.48 13.81
C VAL A 157 9.84 -0.22 13.18
N CYS A 158 8.89 0.28 13.98
CA CYS A 158 7.59 0.69 13.46
C CYS A 158 7.75 1.97 12.64
N VAL A 159 7.46 1.89 11.34
CA VAL A 159 7.53 3.01 10.41
C VAL A 159 6.17 3.65 10.19
N ARG A 160 6.18 4.97 10.06
CA ARG A 160 5.07 5.82 9.62
C ARG A 160 5.45 6.45 8.29
N TYR A 161 4.50 7.14 7.65
CA TYR A 161 4.75 7.86 6.41
C TYR A 161 4.49 9.35 6.61
N HIS A 162 5.44 10.19 6.21
CA HIS A 162 5.32 11.65 6.20
C HIS A 162 5.95 12.19 4.92
N ASP A 163 5.22 13.07 4.21
CA ASP A 163 5.60 13.58 2.88
C ASP A 163 5.99 12.49 1.87
N GLY A 164 5.34 11.33 1.96
CA GLY A 164 5.61 10.17 1.10
C GLY A 164 6.75 9.27 1.60
N TYR A 165 7.63 9.73 2.49
CA TYR A 165 8.78 8.96 2.98
C TYR A 165 8.46 8.15 4.23
N GLN A 166 9.11 6.99 4.39
CA GLN A 166 9.10 6.29 5.66
C GLN A 166 9.82 7.11 6.73
N THR A 167 9.17 7.25 7.88
CA THR A 167 9.70 7.91 9.07
C THR A 167 9.52 7.04 10.30
N PHE A 168 10.39 7.17 11.29
CA PHE A 168 10.21 6.53 12.58
C PHE A 168 10.68 7.47 13.70
N LYS A 169 10.20 7.23 14.93
CA LYS A 169 10.58 8.03 16.10
C LYS A 169 11.78 7.42 16.80
N ILE A 170 12.81 8.22 17.04
CA ILE A 170 13.89 7.93 17.99
C ILE A 170 14.07 9.15 18.89
N CYS A 171 14.14 8.93 20.20
CA CYS A 171 14.25 9.99 21.21
C CYS A 171 13.17 11.09 21.00
N ASN A 172 11.94 10.66 20.74
CA ASN A 172 10.76 11.48 20.44
C ASN A 172 10.87 12.43 19.23
N LYS A 173 11.90 12.32 18.39
CA LYS A 173 12.03 13.05 17.12
C LYS A 173 11.71 12.13 15.94
N ASP A 174 10.93 12.62 14.97
CA ASP A 174 10.64 11.91 13.73
C ASP A 174 11.86 11.99 12.78
N ARG A 175 12.26 10.84 12.27
CA ARG A 175 13.47 10.65 11.48
C ARG A 175 13.10 10.00 10.14
N LYS A 176 13.58 10.55 9.03
CA LYS A 176 13.40 9.96 7.69
C LYS A 176 14.31 8.75 7.53
N ALA A 177 13.71 7.61 7.16
CA ALA A 177 14.40 6.32 7.10
C ALA A 177 15.58 6.33 6.12
N HIS A 178 15.42 6.84 4.90
CA HIS A 178 16.50 6.94 3.92
C HIS A 178 17.70 7.78 4.40
N ARG A 179 17.44 8.89 5.11
CA ARG A 179 18.53 9.73 5.66
C ARG A 179 19.29 8.99 6.76
N TRP A 180 18.58 8.20 7.54
CA TRP A 180 19.17 7.39 8.61
C TRP A 180 19.90 6.17 8.07
N ALA A 181 19.43 5.56 6.98
CA ALA A 181 20.13 4.50 6.27
C ALA A 181 21.47 5.01 5.75
N TRP A 182 21.46 6.20 5.14
CA TRP A 182 22.66 6.86 4.65
C TRP A 182 23.64 7.17 5.80
N LEU A 183 23.16 7.84 6.85
CA LEU A 183 23.98 8.16 8.03
C LEU A 183 24.56 6.90 8.70
N TYR A 184 23.83 5.79 8.71
CA TYR A 184 24.29 4.52 9.29
C TYR A 184 25.47 3.91 8.53
N VAL A 185 25.43 3.98 7.19
CA VAL A 185 26.45 3.36 6.31
C VAL A 185 27.65 4.29 6.11
N PHE A 186 27.40 5.55 5.79
CA PHE A 186 28.45 6.50 5.39
C PHE A 186 28.97 7.37 6.53
N GLY A 187 28.29 7.38 7.67
CA GLY A 187 28.75 8.13 8.85
C GLY A 187 28.57 9.65 8.76
N GLU A 188 28.04 10.16 7.66
CA GLU A 188 27.71 11.57 7.50
C GLU A 188 26.49 11.74 6.61
N LEU A 189 25.78 12.85 6.79
CA LEU A 189 24.73 13.24 5.86
C LEU A 189 25.38 14.04 4.71
N PRO A 190 24.78 14.03 3.50
CA PRO A 190 25.32 14.79 2.39
C PRO A 190 25.51 16.27 2.75
N ALA A 191 26.54 16.87 2.14
CA ALA A 191 26.84 18.29 2.27
C ALA A 191 25.63 19.18 1.95
N GLU A 192 25.65 20.40 2.47
CA GLU A 192 24.56 21.35 2.28
C GLU A 192 24.26 21.58 0.79
N GLY A 193 22.98 21.53 0.42
CA GLY A 193 22.53 21.61 -0.98
C GLY A 193 22.32 20.25 -1.67
N LEU A 194 22.83 19.15 -1.11
CA LEU A 194 22.60 17.79 -1.61
C LEU A 194 21.49 17.07 -0.85
N VAL A 195 20.75 16.22 -1.56
CA VAL A 195 19.64 15.43 -1.02
C VAL A 195 19.81 13.95 -1.39
N ILE A 196 19.23 13.08 -0.57
CA ILE A 196 19.22 11.64 -0.81
C ILE A 196 17.94 11.32 -1.58
N ASP A 197 18.10 10.81 -2.80
CA ASP A 197 17.05 10.42 -3.73
C ASP A 197 16.94 8.89 -3.83
N HIS A 198 15.73 8.41 -4.13
CA HIS A 198 15.42 7.00 -4.35
C HIS A 198 15.51 6.69 -5.85
N ILE A 199 16.44 5.85 -6.26
CA ILE A 199 16.70 5.52 -7.68
C ILE A 199 15.42 4.97 -8.34
N ASP A 200 14.72 4.07 -7.66
CA ASP A 200 13.47 3.44 -8.12
C ASP A 200 12.22 4.32 -7.96
N ARG A 201 12.35 5.55 -7.45
CA ARG A 201 11.24 6.47 -7.15
C ARG A 201 10.22 5.92 -6.14
N ASN A 202 10.61 4.93 -5.33
CA ASN A 202 9.79 4.38 -4.26
C ASN A 202 10.35 4.79 -2.88
N PRO A 203 9.74 5.78 -2.21
CA PRO A 203 10.20 6.26 -0.89
C PRO A 203 10.13 5.23 0.25
N ALA A 204 9.51 4.06 0.01
CA ALA A 204 9.49 2.95 0.95
C ALA A 204 10.69 2.00 0.80
N ASN A 205 11.39 2.03 -0.34
CA ASN A 205 12.55 1.19 -0.59
C ASN A 205 13.82 1.90 -0.10
N ASN A 206 14.13 1.75 1.18
CA ASN A 206 15.30 2.39 1.78
C ASN A 206 16.59 1.57 1.66
N SER A 207 16.64 0.54 0.78
CA SER A 207 17.86 -0.24 0.52
C SER A 207 19.00 0.68 0.13
N ILE A 208 20.22 0.45 0.63
CA ILE A 208 21.33 1.39 0.42
C ILE A 208 21.67 1.53 -1.07
N ASN A 209 21.56 0.43 -1.83
CA ASN A 209 21.79 0.40 -3.27
C ASN A 209 20.71 1.14 -4.07
N ASN A 210 19.57 1.45 -3.44
CA ASN A 210 18.49 2.22 -4.03
C ASN A 210 18.56 3.72 -3.65
N LEU A 211 19.54 4.13 -2.83
CA LEU A 211 19.72 5.51 -2.42
C LEU A 211 20.91 6.12 -3.14
N ARG A 212 20.78 7.37 -3.58
CA ARG A 212 21.88 8.16 -4.17
C ARG A 212 21.86 9.59 -3.68
N VAL A 213 23.01 10.23 -3.65
CA VAL A 213 23.12 11.68 -3.41
C VAL A 213 22.96 12.41 -4.73
N VAL A 214 22.06 13.38 -4.75
CA VAL A 214 21.79 14.23 -5.91
C VAL A 214 21.56 15.66 -5.46
N THR A 215 21.65 16.61 -6.39
CA THR A 215 21.23 17.99 -6.14
C THR A 215 19.71 18.09 -6.01
N GLN A 216 19.21 19.13 -5.35
CA GLN A 216 17.75 19.36 -5.27
C GLN A 216 17.10 19.47 -6.67
N ALA A 217 17.79 20.05 -7.64
CA ALA A 217 17.32 20.18 -9.01
C ALA A 217 17.21 18.82 -9.75
N GLU A 218 18.14 17.91 -9.51
CA GLU A 218 18.08 16.54 -10.04
C GLU A 218 16.97 15.72 -9.36
N ASN A 219 16.83 15.86 -8.05
CA ASN A 219 15.72 15.25 -7.31
C ASN A 219 14.36 15.77 -7.82
N ALA A 220 14.24 17.08 -8.09
CA ALA A 220 13.04 17.68 -8.66
C ALA A 220 12.72 17.13 -10.06
N ARG A 221 13.74 16.88 -10.90
CA ARG A 221 13.59 16.21 -12.20
C ARG A 221 13.11 14.75 -12.08
N ASN A 222 13.35 14.10 -10.94
CA ASN A 222 12.82 12.77 -10.63
C ASN A 222 11.42 12.79 -10.00
N THR A 223 10.84 13.97 -9.74
CA THR A 223 9.45 14.06 -9.25
C THR A 223 8.46 13.80 -10.37
N SER A 224 7.49 12.91 -10.15
CA SER A 224 6.37 12.74 -11.07
C SER A 224 5.60 14.06 -11.20
N LYS A 225 5.17 14.43 -12.41
CA LYS A 225 4.37 15.64 -12.67
C LYS A 225 3.25 15.81 -11.64
N TYR A 226 3.09 17.03 -11.12
CA TYR A 226 2.10 17.42 -10.11
C TYR A 226 0.70 16.82 -10.39
N LYS A 227 0.20 15.98 -9.46
CA LYS A 227 -1.20 15.53 -9.45
C LYS A 227 -2.04 16.50 -8.60
N PRO A 228 -3.17 17.04 -9.10
CA PRO A 228 -4.02 17.94 -8.31
C PRO A 228 -4.60 17.22 -7.08
N LYS A 229 -4.67 17.93 -5.93
CA LYS A 229 -5.17 17.40 -4.66
C LYS A 229 -6.64 16.96 -4.79
N ILE A 230 -6.90 15.65 -4.69
CA ILE A 230 -8.25 15.07 -4.54
C ILE A 230 -8.74 15.39 -3.12
N LYS A 231 -9.97 15.91 -2.98
CA LYS A 231 -10.61 16.17 -1.66
C LYS A 231 -10.66 14.88 -0.84
N LYS A 232 -10.32 14.96 0.46
CA LYS A 232 -10.32 13.84 1.43
C LYS A 232 -11.71 13.18 1.53
N GLY A 233 -11.98 12.19 0.69
CA GLY A 233 -12.91 11.12 0.95
C GLY A 233 -12.18 9.99 1.68
N LYS A 234 -12.82 9.40 2.69
CA LYS A 234 -12.30 8.34 3.59
C LYS A 234 -11.35 7.37 2.87
N THR A 235 -10.10 7.31 3.31
CA THR A 235 -9.13 6.30 2.86
C THR A 235 -9.70 4.91 3.14
N PRO A 236 -9.75 3.97 2.17
CA PRO A 236 -10.14 2.60 2.45
C PRO A 236 -9.18 2.01 3.48
N ILE A 237 -9.72 1.41 4.53
CA ILE A 237 -8.94 0.61 5.48
C ILE A 237 -8.15 -0.43 4.67
N LYS A 238 -6.81 -0.38 4.72
CA LYS A 238 -5.94 -1.38 4.07
C LYS A 238 -6.28 -2.76 4.65
N GLN A 239 -7.07 -3.56 3.93
CA GLN A 239 -7.26 -4.97 4.25
C GLN A 239 -5.93 -5.70 4.01
N PRO A 240 -5.35 -6.39 5.01
CA PRO A 240 -4.14 -7.20 4.81
C PRO A 240 -4.48 -8.38 3.89
N TYR A 241 -3.75 -8.47 2.79
CA TYR A 241 -3.92 -9.50 1.76
C TYR A 241 -3.57 -10.87 2.33
N PRO A 242 -4.30 -11.94 1.98
CA PRO A 242 -4.06 -13.27 2.56
C PRO A 242 -2.69 -13.78 2.12
N TYR A 243 -1.91 -14.35 3.04
CA TYR A 243 -0.58 -14.88 2.74
C TYR A 243 -0.68 -16.29 2.18
N GLY A 244 -0.03 -16.55 1.03
CA GLY A 244 -0.24 -17.77 0.26
C GLY A 244 0.04 -19.07 1.02
N ALA A 245 1.03 -19.09 1.90
CA ALA A 245 1.32 -20.25 2.74
C ALA A 245 0.16 -20.58 3.70
N GLU A 246 -0.49 -19.55 4.25
CA GLU A 246 -1.63 -19.73 5.15
C GLU A 246 -2.89 -20.18 4.38
N VAL A 247 -3.07 -19.68 3.16
CA VAL A 247 -4.17 -20.12 2.30
C VAL A 247 -3.98 -21.58 1.92
N ARG A 248 -2.77 -22.00 1.51
CA ARG A 248 -2.46 -23.40 1.17
C ARG A 248 -2.61 -24.35 2.36
N ALA A 249 -2.35 -23.87 3.59
CA ALA A 249 -2.59 -24.65 4.79
C ALA A 249 -4.10 -24.86 5.06
N ALA A 250 -4.93 -23.87 4.74
CA ALA A 250 -6.36 -23.89 5.07
C ALA A 250 -7.27 -24.41 3.94
N PHE A 251 -6.82 -24.37 2.68
CA PHE A 251 -7.64 -24.68 1.51
C PHE A 251 -6.92 -25.56 0.49
N TYR A 252 -7.71 -26.33 -0.27
CA TYR A 252 -7.30 -26.97 -1.52
C TYR A 252 -8.06 -26.30 -2.67
N TYR A 253 -7.38 -26.05 -3.79
CA TYR A 253 -7.95 -25.43 -4.98
C TYR A 253 -7.99 -26.44 -6.13
N ASP A 254 -9.18 -26.72 -6.65
CA ASP A 254 -9.39 -27.46 -7.90
C ASP A 254 -9.37 -26.45 -9.06
N ALA A 255 -8.23 -26.37 -9.75
CA ALA A 255 -8.02 -25.44 -10.85
C ALA A 255 -8.88 -25.76 -12.09
N VAL A 256 -9.31 -27.01 -12.27
CA VAL A 256 -10.11 -27.43 -13.42
C VAL A 256 -11.54 -26.96 -13.24
N ARG A 257 -12.11 -27.17 -12.05
CA ARG A 257 -13.47 -26.75 -11.72
C ARG A 257 -13.58 -25.30 -11.26
N GLY A 258 -12.48 -24.68 -10.87
CA GLY A 258 -12.48 -23.34 -10.27
C GLY A 258 -13.12 -23.36 -8.88
N GLU A 259 -12.84 -24.39 -8.08
CA GLU A 259 -13.46 -24.57 -6.76
C GLU A 259 -12.43 -24.52 -5.64
N LEU A 260 -12.73 -23.79 -4.58
CA LEU A 260 -11.92 -23.71 -3.37
C LEU A 260 -12.59 -24.56 -2.29
N HIS A 261 -11.87 -25.47 -1.64
CA HIS A 261 -12.39 -26.37 -0.61
C HIS A 261 -11.61 -26.21 0.68
N TRP A 262 -12.25 -26.41 1.84
CA TRP A 262 -11.56 -26.38 3.13
C TRP A 262 -10.72 -27.65 3.35
N ARG A 263 -9.50 -27.47 3.84
CA ARG A 263 -8.66 -28.57 4.34
C ARG A 263 -9.03 -28.93 5.77
N LYS A 264 -8.77 -30.19 6.13
CA LYS A 264 -8.82 -30.66 7.51
C LYS A 264 -7.77 -29.92 8.35
N ARG A 265 -8.18 -29.40 9.50
CA ARG A 265 -7.29 -28.79 10.50
C ARG A 265 -6.77 -29.84 11.47
N GLU A 266 -5.64 -29.53 12.11
CA GLU A 266 -5.19 -30.28 13.28
C GLU A 266 -6.18 -30.07 14.44
N GLU A 267 -6.62 -31.17 15.06
CA GLU A 267 -7.67 -31.15 16.08
C GLU A 267 -7.12 -30.82 17.47
N VAL A 268 -6.53 -29.63 17.61
CA VAL A 268 -5.97 -29.15 18.89
C VAL A 268 -7.07 -28.70 19.85
N THR A 269 -8.16 -28.13 19.33
CA THR A 269 -9.28 -27.64 20.15
C THR A 269 -10.62 -28.27 19.78
N LYS A 270 -11.60 -28.21 20.69
CA LYS A 270 -13.00 -28.61 20.42
C LYS A 270 -13.62 -27.81 19.25
N SER A 271 -13.15 -26.59 19.01
CA SER A 271 -13.56 -25.74 17.88
C SER A 271 -13.05 -26.30 16.55
N ASP A 272 -11.81 -26.79 16.51
CA ASP A 272 -11.23 -27.37 15.30
C ASP A 272 -11.92 -28.68 14.92
N LYS A 273 -12.27 -29.51 15.90
CA LYS A 273 -13.07 -30.72 15.68
C LYS A 273 -14.46 -30.41 15.11
N LYS A 274 -15.14 -29.38 15.64
CA LYS A 274 -16.44 -28.91 15.10
C LYS A 274 -16.30 -28.34 13.69
N HIS A 275 -15.27 -27.54 13.44
CA HIS A 275 -14.98 -26.98 12.13
C HIS A 275 -14.72 -28.09 11.11
N ASN A 276 -13.88 -29.06 11.46
CA ASN A 276 -13.54 -30.18 10.58
C ASN A 276 -14.78 -30.98 10.20
N LYS A 277 -15.64 -31.31 11.16
CA LYS A 277 -16.90 -32.02 10.91
C LYS A 277 -17.83 -31.28 9.95
N GLN A 278 -17.84 -29.94 10.00
CA GLN A 278 -18.78 -29.13 9.26
C GLN A 278 -18.28 -28.70 7.87
N TYR A 279 -16.96 -28.53 7.70
CA TYR A 279 -16.43 -27.84 6.52
C TYR A 279 -15.37 -28.63 5.76
N THR A 280 -14.75 -29.67 6.32
CA THR A 280 -13.66 -30.38 5.63
C THR A 280 -14.14 -30.94 4.29
N GLY A 281 -13.46 -30.59 3.19
CA GLY A 281 -13.82 -31.00 1.84
C GLY A 281 -14.98 -30.22 1.21
N GLU A 282 -15.74 -29.46 1.99
CA GLU A 282 -16.84 -28.63 1.50
C GLU A 282 -16.33 -27.41 0.73
N ARG A 283 -17.12 -26.96 -0.25
CA ARG A 283 -16.83 -25.74 -1.02
C ARG A 283 -16.80 -24.53 -0.10
N ALA A 284 -15.73 -23.76 -0.20
CA ALA A 284 -15.50 -22.57 0.59
C ALA A 284 -16.25 -21.36 -0.01
N GLY A 285 -17.00 -20.69 0.85
CA GLY A 285 -17.60 -19.39 0.56
C GLY A 285 -19.10 -19.40 0.29
N ARG A 286 -19.66 -18.21 0.19
CA ARG A 286 -21.10 -18.00 -0.07
C ARG A 286 -21.30 -17.50 -1.49
N TYR A 287 -22.18 -18.17 -2.23
CA TYR A 287 -22.53 -17.82 -3.61
C TYR A 287 -23.83 -17.00 -3.61
N THR A 288 -23.72 -15.75 -4.04
CA THR A 288 -24.85 -14.84 -4.20
C THR A 288 -24.84 -14.33 -5.64
N LYS A 289 -26.01 -14.37 -6.32
CA LYS A 289 -26.14 -13.97 -7.72
C LYS A 289 -25.61 -12.54 -7.95
N GLY A 290 -24.73 -12.36 -8.93
CA GLY A 290 -24.14 -11.07 -9.31
C GLY A 290 -23.08 -10.51 -8.34
N GLN A 291 -22.81 -11.19 -7.23
CA GLN A 291 -21.81 -10.80 -6.23
C GLN A 291 -20.61 -11.76 -6.27
N PRO A 292 -19.40 -11.28 -5.91
CA PRO A 292 -18.24 -12.16 -5.74
C PRO A 292 -18.48 -13.20 -4.63
N VAL A 293 -17.88 -14.37 -4.77
CA VAL A 293 -17.89 -15.40 -3.74
C VAL A 293 -17.10 -14.92 -2.54
N LEU A 294 -17.71 -14.87 -1.37
CA LEU A 294 -17.06 -14.39 -0.13
C LEU A 294 -16.76 -15.56 0.80
N VAL A 295 -15.51 -15.63 1.26
CA VAL A 295 -15.00 -16.66 2.18
C VAL A 295 -14.58 -16.01 3.50
N ARG A 296 -15.03 -16.56 4.63
CA ARG A 296 -14.61 -16.08 5.95
C ARG A 296 -13.38 -16.86 6.42
N PHE A 297 -12.22 -16.20 6.51
CA PHE A 297 -10.94 -16.79 6.88
C PHE A 297 -10.21 -15.91 7.92
N LYS A 298 -9.66 -16.53 8.99
CA LYS A 298 -8.94 -15.85 10.11
C LYS A 298 -9.59 -14.54 10.57
N SER A 299 -10.89 -14.62 10.89
CA SER A 299 -11.73 -13.49 11.37
C SER A 299 -12.02 -12.39 10.35
N ARG A 300 -11.70 -12.59 9.06
CA ARG A 300 -11.95 -11.62 7.98
C ARG A 300 -12.74 -12.25 6.85
N ARG A 301 -13.28 -11.41 5.96
CA ARG A 301 -13.91 -11.85 4.71
C ARG A 301 -12.98 -11.52 3.57
N TYR A 302 -12.67 -12.51 2.76
CA TYR A 302 -11.93 -12.38 1.51
C TYR A 302 -12.84 -12.78 0.36
N THR A 303 -12.54 -12.27 -0.83
CA THR A 303 -13.14 -12.87 -2.03
C THR A 303 -12.44 -14.19 -2.35
N ALA A 304 -13.16 -15.16 -2.91
CA ALA A 304 -12.58 -16.46 -3.23
C ALA A 304 -11.44 -16.32 -4.25
N GLN A 305 -11.57 -15.42 -5.23
CA GLN A 305 -10.50 -15.15 -6.20
C GLN A 305 -9.23 -14.57 -5.57
N GLU A 306 -9.31 -13.76 -4.50
CA GLU A 306 -8.11 -13.26 -3.80
C GLU A 306 -7.39 -14.38 -3.05
N LEU A 307 -8.14 -15.32 -2.46
CA LEU A 307 -7.56 -16.50 -1.83
C LEU A 307 -6.88 -17.38 -2.87
N ILE A 308 -7.54 -17.66 -3.99
CA ILE A 308 -7.00 -18.47 -5.08
C ILE A 308 -5.75 -17.80 -5.70
N TRP A 309 -5.79 -16.49 -5.93
CA TRP A 309 -4.63 -15.74 -6.43
C TRP A 309 -3.42 -15.87 -5.50
N SER A 310 -3.64 -15.79 -4.19
CA SER A 310 -2.61 -16.00 -3.18
C SER A 310 -2.18 -17.46 -3.05
N TYR A 311 -3.10 -18.42 -3.22
CA TYR A 311 -2.83 -19.87 -3.23
C TYR A 311 -1.82 -20.23 -4.32
N GLU A 312 -1.97 -19.64 -5.51
CA GLU A 312 -1.05 -19.77 -6.65
C GLU A 312 0.28 -19.03 -6.46
N GLY A 313 0.49 -18.37 -5.32
CA GLY A 313 1.73 -17.65 -5.01
C GLY A 313 1.90 -16.34 -5.77
N ARG A 314 0.83 -15.82 -6.38
CA ARG A 314 0.88 -14.55 -7.12
C ARG A 314 0.94 -13.35 -6.16
N PRO A 315 1.68 -12.29 -6.52
CA PRO A 315 1.77 -11.10 -5.68
C PRO A 315 0.41 -10.41 -5.56
N LYS A 316 0.22 -9.67 -4.46
CA LYS A 316 -0.97 -8.85 -4.24
C LYS A 316 -1.14 -7.89 -5.43
N PRO A 317 -2.30 -7.88 -6.11
CA PRO A 317 -2.56 -6.89 -7.13
C PRO A 317 -2.80 -5.52 -6.50
N ASP A 318 -2.15 -4.48 -7.02
CA ASP A 318 -2.21 -3.12 -6.48
C ASP A 318 -3.63 -2.54 -6.51
N HIS A 319 -4.43 -2.89 -7.54
CA HIS A 319 -5.78 -2.38 -7.75
C HIS A 319 -6.87 -3.48 -7.81
N GLY A 320 -6.59 -4.65 -7.26
CA GLY A 320 -7.55 -5.77 -7.21
C GLY A 320 -7.53 -6.67 -8.44
N LEU A 321 -8.50 -7.58 -8.53
CA LEU A 321 -8.59 -8.58 -9.61
C LEU A 321 -9.74 -8.26 -10.56
N ILE A 322 -9.47 -8.38 -11.86
CA ILE A 322 -10.42 -8.18 -12.95
C ILE A 322 -10.86 -9.54 -13.47
N CYS A 323 -12.16 -9.77 -13.52
CA CYS A 323 -12.79 -10.94 -14.11
C CYS A 323 -12.87 -10.75 -15.63
N LYS A 324 -12.29 -11.65 -16.43
CA LYS A 324 -12.21 -11.53 -17.89
C LYS A 324 -13.55 -11.78 -18.58
N ASN A 325 -14.27 -12.82 -18.16
CA ASN A 325 -15.53 -13.22 -18.79
C ASN A 325 -16.77 -12.58 -18.13
N GLY A 326 -16.59 -11.79 -17.07
CA GLY A 326 -17.67 -11.12 -16.34
C GLY A 326 -18.44 -12.03 -15.37
N ASP A 327 -18.23 -13.34 -15.43
CA ASP A 327 -18.76 -14.29 -14.47
C ASP A 327 -17.87 -14.35 -13.22
N LYS A 328 -18.33 -13.70 -12.16
CA LYS A 328 -17.63 -13.63 -10.87
C LYS A 328 -17.64 -14.96 -10.10
N HIS A 329 -18.38 -15.96 -10.57
CA HIS A 329 -18.43 -17.31 -9.98
C HIS A 329 -17.48 -18.27 -10.70
N ASP A 330 -16.96 -17.89 -11.87
CA ASP A 330 -15.87 -18.58 -12.52
C ASP A 330 -14.54 -18.20 -11.86
N LEU A 331 -14.14 -19.00 -10.87
CA LEU A 331 -12.93 -18.80 -10.07
C LEU A 331 -11.70 -19.51 -10.67
N ARG A 332 -11.74 -19.95 -11.93
CA ARG A 332 -10.55 -20.46 -12.62
C ARG A 332 -9.52 -19.33 -12.75
N ILE A 333 -8.27 -19.60 -12.38
CA ILE A 333 -7.24 -18.55 -12.23
C ILE A 333 -7.00 -17.76 -13.52
N ASP A 334 -7.14 -18.41 -14.67
CA ASP A 334 -7.02 -17.83 -16.00
C ASP A 334 -8.14 -16.84 -16.32
N ASN A 335 -9.28 -16.90 -15.63
CA ASN A 335 -10.36 -15.91 -15.73
C ASN A 335 -10.06 -14.61 -14.96
N TRP A 336 -9.00 -14.57 -14.14
CA TRP A 336 -8.67 -13.39 -13.32
C TRP A 336 -7.35 -12.74 -13.75
N LEU A 337 -7.31 -11.42 -13.75
CA LEU A 337 -6.12 -10.61 -14.02
C LEU A 337 -5.85 -9.64 -12.88
N ALA A 338 -4.58 -9.41 -12.56
CA ALA A 338 -4.18 -8.31 -11.70
C ALA A 338 -4.46 -6.96 -12.38
N ALA A 339 -5.25 -6.11 -11.74
CA ALA A 339 -5.38 -4.73 -12.15
C ALA A 339 -4.06 -3.99 -11.86
N CYS A 340 -3.40 -3.49 -12.91
CA CYS A 340 -2.21 -2.67 -12.82
C CYS A 340 -2.56 -1.20 -13.15
N PRO A 341 -2.05 -0.21 -12.40
CA PRO A 341 -2.30 1.18 -12.74
C PRO A 341 -1.43 1.57 -13.93
N SER A 342 -2.01 1.60 -15.12
CA SER A 342 -1.40 2.27 -16.28
C SER A 342 -1.66 3.78 -16.23
N GLU A 343 -0.82 4.56 -16.90
CA GLU A 343 -1.00 6.01 -17.03
C GLU A 343 -2.36 6.38 -17.65
N ASP A 344 -2.92 5.53 -18.55
CA ASP A 344 -4.26 5.74 -19.12
C ASP A 344 -5.41 5.31 -18.19
N TYR A 345 -5.17 4.45 -17.19
CA TYR A 345 -6.14 4.18 -16.12
C TYR A 345 -6.43 5.48 -15.34
N PHE A 346 -5.41 6.31 -15.08
CA PHE A 346 -5.59 7.62 -14.45
C PHE A 346 -6.19 8.67 -15.40
N GLN A 347 -5.93 8.59 -16.71
CA GLN A 347 -6.64 9.43 -17.69
C GLN A 347 -8.13 9.05 -17.79
N SER A 348 -8.49 7.80 -17.47
CA SER A 348 -9.87 7.33 -17.46
C SER A 348 -10.76 7.94 -16.37
N GLU A 349 -10.18 8.40 -15.25
CA GLU A 349 -10.95 9.06 -14.19
C GLU A 349 -11.40 10.49 -14.55
N LYS A 350 -10.67 11.16 -15.46
CA LYS A 350 -11.00 12.51 -15.96
C LYS A 350 -12.09 12.51 -17.02
N ASP A 351 -12.27 11.38 -17.71
CA ASP A 351 -13.25 11.23 -18.77
C ASP A 351 -14.53 10.58 -18.22
N PRO A 352 -15.64 11.32 -18.07
CA PRO A 352 -16.84 10.81 -17.41
C PRO A 352 -17.42 9.57 -18.11
N ILE A 353 -17.19 9.40 -19.42
CA ILE A 353 -17.69 8.27 -20.22
C ILE A 353 -16.99 6.96 -19.85
N LYS A 354 -15.73 7.03 -19.38
CA LYS A 354 -14.98 5.83 -19.01
C LYS A 354 -15.43 5.21 -17.68
N LYS A 355 -16.47 5.77 -17.05
CA LYS A 355 -17.20 5.18 -15.91
C LYS A 355 -18.40 4.40 -16.43
N GLN A 356 -18.46 3.10 -16.11
CA GLN A 356 -19.53 2.21 -16.59
C GLN A 356 -20.94 2.71 -16.28
N ALA A 357 -21.16 3.30 -15.10
CA ALA A 357 -22.47 3.81 -14.71
C ALA A 357 -22.95 4.94 -15.64
N VAL A 358 -22.07 5.88 -15.97
CA VAL A 358 -22.37 7.01 -16.87
C VAL A 358 -22.63 6.49 -18.28
N LEU A 359 -21.80 5.56 -18.77
CA LEU A 359 -21.99 4.93 -20.07
C LEU A 359 -23.36 4.26 -20.20
N LYS A 360 -23.74 3.43 -19.21
CA LYS A 360 -25.04 2.73 -19.17
C LYS A 360 -26.24 3.65 -19.04
N GLU A 361 -26.04 4.88 -18.55
CA GLU A 361 -27.08 5.89 -18.46
C GLU A 361 -27.33 6.60 -19.80
N LEU A 362 -26.34 6.60 -20.70
CA LEU A 362 -26.38 7.32 -21.98
C LEU A 362 -26.71 6.40 -23.16
N ILE A 363 -26.11 5.22 -23.19
CA ILE A 363 -26.22 4.27 -24.29
C ILE A 363 -26.68 2.90 -23.80
N HIS A 364 -27.36 2.18 -24.68
CA HIS A 364 -27.60 0.75 -24.58
C HIS A 364 -26.67 0.03 -25.55
N TYR A 365 -26.14 -1.10 -25.13
CA TYR A 365 -25.33 -1.99 -25.95
C TYR A 365 -25.91 -3.39 -25.82
N ASP A 366 -26.13 -4.05 -26.95
CA ASP A 366 -26.54 -5.45 -26.99
C ASP A 366 -25.31 -6.35 -27.19
N PRO A 367 -24.96 -7.18 -26.17
CA PRO A 367 -23.80 -8.07 -26.26
C PRO A 367 -23.84 -9.12 -27.37
N HIS A 368 -25.05 -9.50 -27.84
CA HIS A 368 -25.22 -10.56 -28.84
C HIS A 368 -25.10 -10.05 -30.27
N THR A 369 -25.48 -8.79 -30.51
CA THR A 369 -25.43 -8.15 -31.82
C THR A 369 -24.23 -7.20 -31.97
N GLY A 370 -23.69 -6.70 -30.86
CA GLY A 370 -22.57 -5.75 -30.86
C GLY A 370 -22.98 -4.30 -31.19
N ILE A 371 -24.28 -4.03 -31.25
CA ILE A 371 -24.85 -2.74 -31.66
C ILE A 371 -25.06 -1.82 -30.45
N PHE A 372 -24.80 -0.53 -30.65
CA PHE A 372 -25.09 0.52 -29.68
C PHE A 372 -26.33 1.32 -30.09
N THR A 373 -27.18 1.66 -29.11
CA THR A 373 -28.35 2.52 -29.29
C THR A 373 -28.41 3.56 -28.18
N LEU A 374 -29.07 4.70 -28.40
CA LEU A 374 -29.27 5.68 -27.33
C LEU A 374 -30.39 5.21 -26.38
N ARG A 375 -30.21 5.42 -25.07
CA ARG A 375 -31.33 5.26 -24.13
C ARG A 375 -32.17 6.53 -24.13
N GLN A 376 -33.47 6.39 -24.44
CA GLN A 376 -34.43 7.48 -24.27
C GLN A 376 -34.50 7.89 -22.78
N ARG A 377 -34.47 9.19 -22.50
CA ARG A 377 -34.65 9.74 -21.15
C ARG A 377 -35.96 10.52 -21.08
N ASN A 378 -36.63 10.46 -19.92
CA ASN A 378 -37.82 11.25 -19.63
C ASN A 378 -37.45 12.73 -19.37
N LEU A 379 -37.85 13.61 -20.28
CA LEU A 379 -37.41 15.01 -20.46
C LEU A 379 -38.02 16.05 -19.50
N LYS A 380 -38.26 15.74 -18.22
CA LYS A 380 -39.04 16.64 -17.33
C LYS A 380 -38.26 17.48 -16.30
N ARG A 381 -36.92 17.46 -16.25
CA ARG A 381 -36.15 18.25 -15.27
C ARG A 381 -35.57 19.55 -15.87
N LYS A 382 -36.02 20.69 -15.36
CA LYS A 382 -35.44 22.02 -15.62
C LYS A 382 -33.99 22.04 -15.10
N GLY A 383 -33.02 22.10 -16.01
CA GLY A 383 -31.58 22.13 -15.71
C GLY A 383 -30.72 21.36 -16.72
N ASP A 384 -31.30 20.38 -17.42
CA ASP A 384 -30.57 19.47 -18.33
C ASP A 384 -30.39 20.00 -19.77
N ALA A 385 -30.84 21.24 -20.05
CA ALA A 385 -30.75 21.83 -21.38
C ALA A 385 -29.31 21.87 -21.95
N GLY A 386 -28.30 22.02 -21.09
CA GLY A 386 -26.88 21.99 -21.49
C GLY A 386 -26.30 20.60 -21.76
N LEU A 387 -26.89 19.53 -21.21
CA LEU A 387 -26.52 18.14 -21.53
C LEU A 387 -27.16 17.69 -22.85
N ASN A 388 -28.36 18.19 -23.15
CA ASN A 388 -29.13 17.87 -24.35
C ASN A 388 -28.46 18.37 -25.65
N THR A 389 -27.85 19.55 -25.67
CA THR A 389 -27.20 20.09 -26.88
C THR A 389 -25.86 19.40 -27.23
N ARG A 390 -25.27 18.63 -26.30
CA ARG A 390 -24.01 17.90 -26.52
C ARG A 390 -24.22 16.42 -26.88
N LEU A 391 -25.44 15.90 -26.74
CA LEU A 391 -25.81 14.53 -27.10
C LEU A 391 -26.35 14.41 -28.53
N THR A 392 -26.70 15.52 -29.18
CA THR A 392 -27.29 15.58 -30.53
C THR A 392 -26.32 15.28 -31.69
N LYS A 393 -25.08 14.83 -31.41
CA LYS A 393 -24.12 14.36 -32.43
C LYS A 393 -23.64 12.92 -32.21
N ALA A 394 -24.30 12.16 -31.33
CA ALA A 394 -23.98 10.75 -31.12
C ALA A 394 -24.67 9.92 -32.21
N GLU A 395 -23.96 9.52 -33.27
CA GLU A 395 -24.42 8.48 -34.19
C GLU A 395 -24.28 7.10 -33.50
N PRO A 396 -25.37 6.49 -33.00
CA PRO A 396 -25.28 5.33 -32.12
C PRO A 396 -24.92 4.06 -32.90
N GLY A 397 -25.17 4.05 -34.22
CA GLY A 397 -24.67 3.01 -35.13
C GLY A 397 -23.14 3.01 -35.28
N GLY A 398 -22.49 4.05 -34.75
CA GLY A 398 -21.07 4.31 -34.95
C GLY A 398 -20.74 4.63 -36.40
N PHE A 399 -19.53 5.11 -36.61
CA PHE A 399 -18.99 5.38 -37.94
C PHE A 399 -17.69 4.63 -38.11
N ARG A 400 -17.38 4.32 -39.37
CA ARG A 400 -16.16 3.60 -39.72
C ARG A 400 -15.01 4.59 -39.92
N ARG A 401 -13.90 4.35 -39.22
CA ARG A 401 -12.61 5.02 -39.50
C ARG A 401 -11.55 3.96 -39.72
N ASN A 402 -10.99 3.92 -40.93
CA ASN A 402 -10.09 2.87 -41.40
C ASN A 402 -10.74 1.46 -41.28
N ARG A 403 -10.13 0.57 -40.49
CA ARG A 403 -10.63 -0.78 -40.24
C ARG A 403 -11.60 -0.86 -39.05
N TYR A 404 -11.75 0.19 -38.26
CA TYR A 404 -12.41 0.11 -36.96
C TYR A 404 -13.72 0.90 -36.90
N HIS A 405 -14.65 0.44 -36.05
CA HIS A 405 -15.87 1.16 -35.69
C HIS A 405 -15.62 2.08 -34.49
N TYR A 406 -16.14 3.30 -34.58
CA TYR A 406 -16.10 4.31 -33.51
C TYR A 406 -17.52 4.77 -33.18
N CYS A 407 -17.77 5.10 -31.92
CA CYS A 407 -19.00 5.77 -31.49
C CYS A 407 -18.66 7.11 -30.85
N THR A 408 -19.39 8.16 -31.23
CA THR A 408 -19.28 9.47 -30.61
C THR A 408 -20.18 9.53 -29.38
N VAL A 409 -19.62 9.83 -28.21
CA VAL A 409 -20.35 9.99 -26.96
C VAL A 409 -19.90 11.30 -26.31
N LEU A 410 -20.86 12.17 -25.94
CA LEU A 410 -20.61 13.54 -25.45
C LEU A 410 -19.61 14.36 -26.30
N GLY A 411 -19.67 14.23 -27.62
CA GLY A 411 -18.83 14.98 -28.55
C GLY A 411 -17.39 14.48 -28.69
N LYS A 412 -17.08 13.26 -28.21
CA LYS A 412 -15.78 12.62 -28.37
C LYS A 412 -15.92 11.21 -28.93
N ASP A 413 -14.99 10.83 -29.80
CA ASP A 413 -15.01 9.53 -30.47
C ASP A 413 -14.26 8.47 -29.67
N TYR A 414 -14.88 7.31 -29.52
CA TYR A 414 -14.30 6.16 -28.84
C TYR A 414 -14.40 4.92 -29.71
N HIS A 415 -13.42 4.04 -29.60
CA HIS A 415 -13.45 2.76 -30.28
C HIS A 415 -14.64 1.92 -29.77
N SER A 416 -15.48 1.42 -30.67
CA SER A 416 -16.68 0.67 -30.31
C SER A 416 -16.36 -0.58 -29.50
N SER A 417 -15.26 -1.29 -29.82
CA SER A 417 -14.81 -2.44 -29.01
C SER A 417 -14.44 -2.08 -27.56
N HIS A 418 -13.90 -0.88 -27.33
CA HIS A 418 -13.52 -0.42 -26.00
C HIS A 418 -14.75 -0.01 -25.18
N LEU A 419 -15.76 0.59 -25.84
CA LEU A 419 -17.04 0.89 -25.22
C LEU A 419 -17.81 -0.40 -24.89
N ALA A 420 -17.81 -1.41 -25.77
CA ALA A 420 -18.40 -2.72 -25.53
C ALA A 420 -17.77 -3.38 -24.29
N TRP A 421 -16.43 -3.37 -24.23
CA TRP A 421 -15.67 -3.90 -23.11
C TRP A 421 -16.01 -3.20 -21.79
N LEU A 422 -16.04 -1.86 -21.78
CA LEU A 422 -16.45 -1.09 -20.62
C LEU A 422 -17.90 -1.36 -20.22
N TYR A 423 -18.80 -1.49 -21.19
CA TYR A 423 -20.22 -1.73 -20.94
C TYR A 423 -20.45 -3.07 -20.23
N CYS A 424 -19.80 -4.14 -20.70
CA CYS A 424 -19.93 -5.49 -20.15
C CYS A 424 -19.13 -5.68 -18.86
N TYR A 425 -17.84 -5.34 -18.87
CA TYR A 425 -16.91 -5.68 -17.79
C TYR A 425 -16.69 -4.57 -16.76
N GLY A 426 -17.16 -3.35 -17.06
CA GLY A 426 -17.09 -2.23 -16.13
C GLY A 426 -15.71 -1.62 -15.95
N VAL A 427 -14.75 -2.06 -16.75
CA VAL A 427 -13.38 -1.58 -16.78
C VAL A 427 -13.07 -1.03 -18.15
N TRP A 428 -12.41 0.13 -18.21
CA TRP A 428 -11.78 0.54 -19.45
C TRP A 428 -10.62 -0.44 -19.75
N PRO A 429 -10.38 -0.83 -21.01
CA PRO A 429 -9.29 -1.74 -21.34
C PRO A 429 -7.97 -1.22 -20.75
N PRO A 430 -7.21 -2.07 -20.03
CA PRO A 430 -6.01 -1.64 -19.33
C PRO A 430 -4.95 -1.22 -20.33
N ALA A 431 -4.33 -0.05 -20.15
CA ALA A 431 -3.32 0.44 -21.08
C ALA A 431 -1.92 -0.15 -20.89
N THR A 432 -1.74 -1.11 -19.99
CA THR A 432 -0.48 -1.83 -19.87
C THR A 432 -0.44 -3.04 -20.79
N GLY A 433 0.12 -2.87 -21.99
CA GLY A 433 0.64 -3.95 -22.84
C GLY A 433 -0.38 -4.96 -23.40
N LEU A 434 -1.67 -4.79 -23.07
CA LEU A 434 -2.77 -5.60 -23.56
C LEU A 434 -3.68 -4.77 -24.46
N GLU A 435 -4.09 -5.36 -25.57
CA GLU A 435 -4.95 -4.76 -26.58
C GLU A 435 -6.24 -5.57 -26.69
N ILE A 436 -7.35 -4.90 -27.03
CA ILE A 436 -8.55 -5.64 -27.45
C ILE A 436 -8.32 -6.15 -28.86
N ASP A 437 -8.32 -7.47 -29.00
CA ASP A 437 -8.27 -8.19 -30.25
C ASP A 437 -9.64 -8.80 -30.58
N HIS A 438 -9.93 -8.85 -31.88
CA HIS A 438 -11.14 -9.44 -32.44
C HIS A 438 -10.84 -10.87 -32.84
N ILE A 439 -11.47 -11.84 -32.19
CA ILE A 439 -11.18 -13.28 -32.36
C ILE A 439 -11.33 -13.72 -33.82
N ASN A 440 -12.35 -13.22 -34.52
CA ASN A 440 -12.60 -13.51 -35.92
C ASN A 440 -11.85 -12.59 -36.91
N LEU A 441 -10.95 -11.73 -36.43
CA LEU A 441 -10.19 -10.74 -37.21
C LEU A 441 -11.05 -9.68 -37.91
N ASN A 442 -12.36 -9.67 -37.66
CA ASN A 442 -13.28 -8.67 -38.17
C ASN A 442 -13.46 -7.55 -37.14
N SER A 443 -12.75 -6.46 -37.34
CA SER A 443 -12.77 -5.26 -36.50
C SER A 443 -14.10 -4.50 -36.49
N LEU A 444 -15.05 -4.87 -37.33
CA LEU A 444 -16.42 -4.34 -37.33
C LEU A 444 -17.36 -5.14 -36.42
N ASP A 445 -17.00 -6.38 -36.09
CA ASP A 445 -17.80 -7.26 -35.24
C ASP A 445 -17.50 -7.02 -33.76
N ASN A 446 -18.21 -6.07 -33.17
CA ASN A 446 -18.03 -5.66 -31.78
C ASN A 446 -18.87 -6.45 -30.78
N ARG A 447 -19.34 -7.66 -31.12
CA ARG A 447 -20.00 -8.56 -30.16
C ARG A 447 -19.01 -8.92 -29.06
N ILE A 448 -19.44 -8.90 -27.80
CA ILE A 448 -18.52 -9.12 -26.67
C ILE A 448 -17.86 -10.51 -26.73
N ALA A 449 -18.58 -11.51 -27.24
CA ALA A 449 -18.08 -12.87 -27.45
C ALA A 449 -16.96 -12.95 -28.50
N ASN A 450 -16.82 -11.93 -29.35
CA ASN A 450 -15.79 -11.82 -30.37
C ASN A 450 -14.58 -10.97 -29.90
N LEU A 451 -14.60 -10.42 -28.69
CA LEU A 451 -13.52 -9.57 -28.16
C LEU A 451 -12.71 -10.30 -27.10
N ARG A 452 -11.39 -10.09 -27.08
CA ARG A 452 -10.49 -10.59 -26.02
C ARG A 452 -9.36 -9.62 -25.73
N LEU A 453 -8.80 -9.67 -24.53
CA LEU A 453 -7.54 -9.00 -24.21
C LEU A 453 -6.35 -9.89 -24.56
N VAL A 454 -5.43 -9.39 -25.36
CA VAL A 454 -4.21 -10.10 -25.77
C VAL A 454 -3.00 -9.18 -25.62
N SER A 455 -1.79 -9.74 -25.48
CA SER A 455 -0.59 -8.91 -25.58
C SER A 455 -0.38 -8.40 -27.01
N HIS A 456 0.38 -7.32 -27.16
CA HIS A 456 0.74 -6.80 -28.49
C HIS A 456 1.38 -7.89 -29.39
N ALA A 457 2.24 -8.74 -28.81
CA ALA A 457 2.85 -9.87 -29.53
C ALA A 457 1.82 -10.92 -29.98
N GLN A 458 0.82 -11.21 -29.15
CA GLN A 458 -0.28 -12.11 -29.50
C GLN A 458 -1.20 -11.51 -30.57
N ASN A 459 -1.49 -10.20 -30.50
CA ASN A 459 -2.25 -9.48 -31.52
C ASN A 459 -1.52 -9.50 -32.88
N MET A 460 -0.21 -9.26 -32.87
CA MET A 460 0.64 -9.34 -34.06
C MET A 460 0.68 -10.76 -34.67
N ALA A 461 0.65 -11.80 -33.83
CA ALA A 461 0.58 -13.19 -34.29
C ALA A 461 -0.76 -13.54 -34.95
N ASN A 462 -1.84 -12.82 -34.63
CA ASN A 462 -3.17 -12.98 -35.24
C ASN A 462 -3.35 -12.15 -36.53
N GLN A 463 -2.31 -11.44 -37.00
CA GLN A 463 -2.43 -10.70 -38.25
C GLN A 463 -2.66 -11.66 -39.42
N PRO A 464 -3.59 -11.32 -40.34
CA PRO A 464 -3.73 -12.07 -41.57
C PRO A 464 -2.41 -12.06 -42.33
N LEU A 465 -2.13 -13.14 -43.04
CA LEU A 465 -0.94 -13.24 -43.90
C LEU A 465 -0.92 -12.03 -44.84
N MET A 466 0.25 -11.40 -44.99
CA MET A 466 0.39 -10.28 -45.92
C MET A 466 -0.05 -10.71 -47.32
N LYS A 467 -0.67 -9.80 -48.08
CA LYS A 467 -1.12 -10.09 -49.47
C LYS A 467 0.04 -10.53 -50.38
N SER A 468 1.26 -10.12 -50.06
CA SER A 468 2.50 -10.52 -50.73
C SER A 468 3.04 -11.90 -50.28
N ASN A 469 2.36 -12.59 -49.37
CA ASN A 469 2.74 -13.93 -48.94
C ASN A 469 2.31 -14.96 -49.98
N ASN A 470 3.21 -15.24 -50.92
CA ASN A 470 3.00 -16.21 -51.99
C ASN A 470 3.01 -17.68 -51.53
N SER A 471 3.37 -17.95 -50.26
CA SER A 471 3.34 -19.32 -49.71
C SER A 471 1.99 -19.66 -49.07
N GLY A 472 1.16 -18.67 -48.70
CA GLY A 472 -0.06 -18.94 -47.93
C GLY A 472 0.19 -19.54 -46.54
N PHE A 473 1.43 -19.52 -46.05
CA PHE A 473 1.79 -20.00 -44.72
C PHE A 473 2.76 -19.02 -44.03
N ALA A 474 2.53 -18.72 -42.74
CA ALA A 474 3.37 -17.77 -42.01
C ALA A 474 4.78 -18.31 -41.81
N GLY A 475 5.81 -17.51 -42.10
CA GLY A 475 7.20 -17.92 -41.86
C GLY A 475 7.78 -18.85 -42.93
N VAL A 476 7.12 -19.01 -44.09
CA VAL A 476 7.62 -19.80 -45.22
C VAL A 476 7.68 -18.91 -46.45
N ILE A 477 8.87 -18.75 -47.03
CA ILE A 477 9.09 -17.93 -48.23
C ILE A 477 9.83 -18.73 -49.30
N LYS A 478 9.57 -18.40 -50.56
CA LYS A 478 10.34 -18.92 -51.70
C LYS A 478 11.61 -18.10 -51.81
N ASP A 479 12.76 -18.76 -51.71
CA ASP A 479 14.08 -18.14 -51.75
C ASP A 479 14.45 -17.81 -53.20
N SER A 480 14.51 -16.52 -53.52
CA SER A 480 14.85 -16.04 -54.86
C SER A 480 16.35 -16.01 -55.14
N GLN A 481 17.20 -16.12 -54.10
CA GLN A 481 18.67 -16.07 -54.24
C GLN A 481 19.31 -17.46 -54.41
N HIS A 482 18.63 -18.53 -54.00
CA HIS A 482 19.14 -19.90 -54.08
C HIS A 482 18.08 -20.85 -54.67
N GLU A 483 18.05 -20.93 -56.01
CA GLU A 483 17.42 -21.97 -56.83
C GLU A 483 16.10 -22.55 -56.30
N GLY A 484 15.06 -21.72 -56.20
CA GLY A 484 13.68 -22.22 -56.02
C GLY A 484 13.39 -22.95 -54.71
N LYS A 485 14.33 -22.95 -53.75
CA LYS A 485 14.17 -23.60 -52.45
C LYS A 485 13.21 -22.81 -51.55
N TRP A 486 12.54 -23.52 -50.65
CA TRP A 486 11.62 -22.97 -49.67
C TRP A 486 12.32 -22.79 -48.34
N ARG A 487 12.33 -21.56 -47.82
CA ARG A 487 12.97 -21.23 -46.55
C ARG A 487 11.92 -21.10 -45.46
N ALA A 488 12.13 -21.78 -44.34
CA ALA A 488 11.29 -21.67 -43.15
C ALA A 488 11.99 -20.86 -42.06
N TYR A 489 11.27 -19.93 -41.42
CA TYR A 489 11.77 -19.10 -40.33
C TYR A 489 10.73 -18.93 -39.22
N LEU A 490 11.21 -18.83 -37.97
CA LEU A 490 10.40 -18.61 -36.78
C LEU A 490 11.14 -17.63 -35.86
N SER A 491 10.45 -16.59 -35.40
CA SER A 491 10.98 -15.57 -34.47
C SER A 491 12.32 -14.96 -34.92
N GLY A 492 12.45 -14.65 -36.22
CA GLY A 492 13.66 -14.06 -36.79
C GLY A 492 14.82 -15.05 -37.04
N LYS A 493 14.65 -16.33 -36.69
CA LYS A 493 15.66 -17.38 -36.92
C LYS A 493 15.24 -18.32 -38.06
N THR A 494 16.18 -18.59 -38.97
CA THR A 494 16.00 -19.59 -40.03
C THR A 494 16.02 -20.99 -39.41
N ILE A 495 14.96 -21.76 -39.68
CA ILE A 495 14.85 -23.17 -39.26
C ILE A 495 15.59 -24.06 -40.26
N GLY A 496 15.49 -23.74 -41.55
CA GLY A 496 16.15 -24.47 -42.62
C GLY A 496 15.64 -24.05 -44.00
N THR A 497 16.32 -24.57 -45.03
CA THR A 497 15.91 -24.48 -46.43
C THR A 497 15.52 -25.88 -46.91
N PHE A 498 14.46 -25.96 -47.72
CA PHE A 498 13.81 -27.20 -48.13
C PHE A 498 13.55 -27.16 -49.64
N HIS A 499 13.43 -28.33 -50.27
CA HIS A 499 13.18 -28.40 -51.71
C HIS A 499 11.70 -28.15 -52.03
N THR A 500 10.80 -28.53 -51.12
CA THR A 500 9.35 -28.38 -51.30
C THR A 500 8.72 -27.44 -50.26
N LYS A 501 7.57 -26.89 -50.63
CA LYS A 501 6.79 -25.99 -49.77
C LYS A 501 6.27 -26.73 -48.53
N GLU A 502 5.84 -27.96 -48.72
CA GLU A 502 5.24 -28.84 -47.73
C GLU A 502 6.24 -29.21 -46.63
N GLU A 503 7.49 -29.50 -47.00
CA GLU A 503 8.58 -29.76 -46.07
C GLU A 503 8.88 -28.55 -45.19
N ALA A 504 8.95 -27.35 -45.78
CA ALA A 504 9.15 -26.11 -45.06
C ALA A 504 8.01 -25.83 -44.06
N ILE A 505 6.76 -26.09 -44.44
CA ILE A 505 5.59 -25.98 -43.55
C ILE A 505 5.69 -26.98 -42.40
N LYS A 506 6.06 -28.24 -42.68
CA LYS A 506 6.17 -29.30 -41.66
C LYS A 506 7.26 -28.97 -40.64
N ALA A 507 8.43 -28.53 -41.10
CA ALA A 507 9.53 -28.08 -40.24
C ALA A 507 9.12 -26.86 -39.39
N ARG A 508 8.40 -25.91 -39.98
CA ARG A 508 7.91 -24.71 -39.28
C ARG A 508 6.90 -25.05 -38.19
N LYS A 509 5.97 -25.97 -38.44
CA LYS A 509 4.99 -26.48 -37.45
C LYS A 509 5.70 -27.24 -36.32
N HIS A 510 6.69 -28.07 -36.65
CA HIS A 510 7.45 -28.81 -35.66
C HIS A 510 8.22 -27.88 -34.70
N ALA A 511 8.90 -26.87 -35.25
CA ALA A 511 9.61 -25.87 -34.45
C ALA A 511 8.65 -25.06 -33.55
N GLU A 512 7.44 -24.77 -34.02
CA GLU A 512 6.42 -24.07 -33.23
C GLU A 512 5.95 -24.89 -32.03
N ASN A 513 5.68 -26.17 -32.24
CA ASN A 513 5.25 -27.09 -31.18
C ASN A 513 6.36 -27.31 -30.14
N LYS A 514 7.63 -27.30 -30.57
CA LYS A 514 8.78 -27.34 -29.67
C LYS A 514 8.87 -26.06 -28.85
N SER A 515 8.75 -24.89 -29.48
CA SER A 515 8.78 -23.59 -28.78
C SER A 515 7.67 -23.46 -27.73
N LYS A 516 6.44 -23.91 -28.03
CA LYS A 516 5.29 -23.88 -27.11
C LYS A 516 5.40 -24.84 -25.90
N ARG A 517 6.32 -25.81 -25.93
CA ARG A 517 6.54 -26.77 -24.83
C ARG A 517 7.60 -26.33 -23.83
N PHE A 518 8.45 -25.36 -24.19
CA PHE A 518 9.63 -24.95 -23.42
C PHE A 518 9.63 -23.46 -23.02
N GLY A 519 8.51 -22.76 -23.23
CA GLY A 519 8.26 -21.39 -22.73
C GLY A 519 6.89 -21.33 -22.10
#